data_AF-A0A8H7BNY0-F1
#
_entry.id   AF-A0A8H7BNY0-F1
#
_cell.length_a   1.000
_cell.length_b   1.000
_cell.length_c   1.000
_cell.angle_alpha   90.00
_cell.angle_beta   90.00
_cell.angle_gamma   90.00
#
_symmetry.space_group_name_H-M   'P 1'
#
loop_
_entity.id
_entity.type
_entity.pdbx_description
1 polymer ?
#
loop_
_entity_poly.entity_id
_entity_poly.type
_entity_poly.pdbx_seq_one_letter_code
_entity_poly.pdbx_strand_id
1 'polypeptide(L)'
;MASNYFLDTDVDQWSIRAAFQDFERENPSFSARHILHKLKQKITEASNVENEKRASAAAKLLQDWKWVVNNVNVTAILREFRQVSVKGAQMRKELSDCRTLSLSYIFLLSLTQKCVLSRLSPDRKLALVNDLHIKKHLELVEDDVVLACRKMQIVLQNDDQKLTDIEASIDAIKSNSSSQQVKIAAKIVSALVHRFLAYSEPKNNNEQEATITIELIRPFLLNCIASQLRGIKFEWQISKNGPFTNHPLNQTMIPDFVLYVDPISTVSFELFFVEVKRKGNYSNGHLESDLVKLGKEMQIAVNKLVLQKVASPEVVGLLIEGDSAVAYKMDLVYNGQYRMIELSRFHFVRENVNDISLVPTILEKLHQLQVIVEQTMGNLYKSLEEENCVDLTSYARIACESPLAMKKFKSENK
;
A
#
# COMPACT_ATOMS: atom_id res chain seq x y z
N MET A 1 -30.76 28.03 -21.39
CA MET A 1 -29.79 27.69 -20.33
C MET A 1 -29.70 26.18 -20.29
N ALA A 2 -28.52 25.58 -20.14
CA ALA A 2 -28.43 24.12 -19.99
C ALA A 2 -29.14 23.72 -18.69
N SER A 3 -29.98 22.68 -18.72
CA SER A 3 -30.76 22.23 -17.56
C SER A 3 -29.80 21.82 -16.43
N ASN A 4 -30.17 22.02 -15.17
CA ASN A 4 -29.34 21.60 -14.05
C ASN A 4 -29.98 20.36 -13.45
N TYR A 5 -29.45 19.18 -13.80
CA TYR A 5 -29.92 17.89 -13.29
C TYR A 5 -30.26 17.90 -11.78
N PHE A 6 -29.45 18.58 -10.95
CA PHE A 6 -29.69 18.63 -9.50
C PHE A 6 -30.85 19.56 -9.12
N LEU A 7 -31.15 20.58 -9.92
CA LEU A 7 -32.34 21.42 -9.73
C LEU A 7 -33.61 20.76 -10.31
N ASP A 8 -33.46 19.99 -11.38
CA ASP A 8 -34.57 19.46 -12.17
C ASP A 8 -35.01 18.04 -11.72
N THR A 9 -34.17 17.34 -10.95
CA THR A 9 -34.44 15.99 -10.44
C THR A 9 -34.74 16.02 -8.94
N ASP A 10 -35.64 15.15 -8.46
CA ASP A 10 -35.86 14.96 -7.02
C ASP A 10 -34.56 14.47 -6.36
N VAL A 11 -34.30 14.95 -5.15
CA VAL A 11 -33.11 14.61 -4.35
C VAL A 11 -32.97 13.09 -4.18
N ASP A 12 -34.07 12.36 -4.04
CA ASP A 12 -34.04 10.91 -3.82
C ASP A 12 -33.64 10.12 -5.08
N GLN A 13 -33.61 10.79 -6.23
CA GLN A 13 -33.20 10.23 -7.52
C GLN A 13 -31.82 10.72 -7.98
N TRP A 14 -31.15 11.56 -7.17
CA TRP A 14 -29.86 12.10 -7.55
C TRP A 14 -28.80 11.02 -7.71
N SER A 15 -28.16 11.03 -8.87
CA SER A 15 -27.01 10.19 -9.18
C SER A 15 -25.96 11.01 -9.90
N ILE A 16 -24.75 11.09 -9.33
CA ILE A 16 -23.60 11.75 -10.00
C ILE A 16 -23.34 11.10 -11.36
N ARG A 17 -23.54 9.79 -11.49
CA ARG A 17 -23.40 9.07 -12.75
C ARG A 17 -24.46 9.49 -13.77
N ALA A 18 -25.73 9.56 -13.38
CA ALA A 18 -26.79 10.02 -14.27
C ALA A 18 -26.54 11.48 -14.71
N ALA A 19 -26.23 12.36 -13.75
CA ALA A 19 -25.88 13.75 -14.02
C ALA A 19 -24.69 13.86 -15.00
N PHE A 20 -23.67 13.02 -14.83
CA PHE A 20 -22.51 12.97 -15.73
C PHE A 20 -22.90 12.51 -17.14
N GLN A 21 -23.65 11.42 -17.25
CA GLN A 21 -24.08 10.87 -18.54
C GLN A 21 -25.00 11.83 -19.30
N ASP A 22 -25.90 12.53 -18.59
CA ASP A 22 -26.75 13.56 -19.18
C ASP A 22 -25.90 14.73 -19.69
N PHE A 23 -24.93 15.17 -18.91
CA PHE A 23 -24.03 16.26 -19.31
C PHE A 23 -23.12 15.86 -20.48
N GLU A 24 -22.62 14.62 -20.51
CA GLU A 24 -21.82 14.06 -21.60
C GLU A 24 -22.62 13.96 -22.90
N ARG A 25 -23.89 13.52 -22.82
CA ARG A 25 -24.80 13.46 -23.97
C ARG A 25 -25.08 14.85 -24.53
N GLU A 26 -25.27 15.84 -23.66
CA GLU A 26 -25.46 17.24 -24.05
C GLU A 26 -24.18 17.89 -24.60
N ASN A 27 -23.00 17.42 -24.20
CA ASN A 27 -21.71 18.05 -24.49
C ASN A 27 -20.65 17.01 -24.89
N PRO A 28 -20.81 16.29 -26.02
CA PRO A 28 -19.94 15.17 -26.40
C PRO A 28 -18.49 15.58 -26.69
N SER A 29 -18.23 16.87 -26.91
CA SER A 29 -16.88 17.41 -27.11
C SER A 29 -16.13 17.69 -25.81
N PHE A 30 -16.80 17.64 -24.65
CA PHE A 30 -16.17 17.94 -23.38
C PHE A 30 -15.40 16.74 -22.85
N SER A 31 -14.16 16.98 -22.42
CA SER A 31 -13.43 15.97 -21.64
C SER A 31 -14.17 15.67 -20.32
N ALA A 32 -14.05 14.43 -19.84
CA ALA A 32 -14.61 14.02 -18.54
C ALA A 32 -14.22 14.96 -17.39
N ARG A 33 -13.00 15.50 -17.40
CA ARG A 33 -12.55 16.49 -16.41
C ARG A 33 -13.34 17.80 -16.48
N HIS A 34 -13.64 18.28 -17.69
CA HIS A 34 -14.45 19.48 -17.88
C HIS A 34 -15.89 19.24 -17.42
N ILE A 35 -16.44 18.05 -17.73
CA ILE A 35 -17.77 17.64 -17.26
C ILE A 35 -17.83 17.63 -15.74
N LEU A 36 -16.87 16.99 -15.05
CA LEU A 36 -16.82 16.97 -13.58
C LEU A 36 -16.72 18.39 -12.99
N HIS A 37 -15.98 19.29 -13.62
CA HIS A 37 -15.92 20.69 -13.18
C HIS A 37 -17.29 21.37 -13.29
N LYS A 38 -18.00 21.16 -14.40
CA LYS A 38 -19.35 21.72 -14.60
C LYS A 38 -20.39 21.10 -13.67
N LEU A 39 -20.33 19.80 -13.43
CA LEU A 39 -21.16 19.14 -12.43
C LEU A 39 -20.95 19.76 -11.05
N LYS A 40 -19.69 19.95 -10.64
CA LYS A 40 -19.39 20.60 -9.36
C LYS A 40 -20.00 21.98 -9.25
N GLN A 41 -19.93 22.77 -10.32
CA GLN A 41 -20.55 24.08 -10.39
C GLN A 41 -22.07 23.96 -10.22
N LYS A 42 -22.71 23.06 -10.97
CA LYS A 42 -24.15 22.78 -10.89
C LYS A 42 -24.61 22.31 -9.50
N ILE A 43 -23.81 21.48 -8.82
CA ILE A 43 -24.09 21.07 -7.42
C ILE A 43 -23.92 22.26 -6.47
N THR A 44 -22.93 23.13 -6.70
CA THR A 44 -22.74 24.36 -5.90
C THR A 44 -23.90 25.33 -6.08
N GLU A 45 -24.45 25.43 -7.29
CA GLU A 45 -25.69 26.18 -7.55
C GLU A 45 -26.86 25.54 -6.78
N ALA A 46 -26.98 24.20 -6.82
CA ALA A 46 -27.99 23.46 -6.07
C ALA A 46 -27.81 23.52 -4.54
N SER A 47 -26.62 23.81 -4.02
CA SER A 47 -26.40 24.02 -2.58
C SER A 47 -26.85 25.40 -2.08
N ASN A 48 -27.10 26.35 -2.99
CA ASN A 48 -27.46 27.73 -2.67
C ASN A 48 -28.95 28.04 -2.86
N VAL A 49 -29.77 27.02 -3.18
CA VAL A 49 -31.22 27.18 -3.34
C VAL A 49 -31.94 27.22 -2.00
N GLU A 50 -33.11 27.86 -1.95
CA GLU A 50 -33.93 27.97 -0.73
C GLU A 50 -34.50 26.64 -0.25
N ASN A 51 -34.60 25.63 -1.12
CA ASN A 51 -35.08 24.30 -0.75
C ASN A 51 -34.05 23.58 0.14
N GLU A 52 -34.34 23.48 1.44
CA GLU A 52 -33.43 22.94 2.46
C GLU A 52 -33.02 21.48 2.19
N LYS A 53 -33.95 20.59 1.80
CA LYS A 53 -33.64 19.18 1.46
C LYS A 53 -32.60 19.12 0.34
N ARG A 54 -32.80 19.93 -0.70
CA ARG A 54 -31.90 20.01 -1.85
C ARG A 54 -30.56 20.64 -1.51
N ALA A 55 -30.56 21.76 -0.80
CA ALA A 55 -29.36 22.45 -0.38
C ALA A 55 -28.49 21.53 0.51
N SER A 56 -29.11 20.84 1.46
CA SER A 56 -28.45 19.87 2.34
C SER A 56 -27.88 18.67 1.55
N ALA A 57 -28.63 18.13 0.59
CA ALA A 57 -28.14 17.03 -0.24
C ALA A 57 -26.96 17.45 -1.13
N ALA A 58 -27.02 18.66 -1.72
CA ALA A 58 -25.94 19.19 -2.56
C ALA A 58 -24.69 19.50 -1.72
N ALA A 59 -24.88 20.06 -0.52
CA ALA A 59 -23.81 20.26 0.44
C ALA A 59 -23.16 18.93 0.82
N LYS A 60 -23.95 17.87 1.06
CA LYS A 60 -23.46 16.51 1.33
C LYS A 60 -22.64 15.96 0.16
N LEU A 61 -23.14 16.04 -1.08
CA LEU A 61 -22.39 15.61 -2.27
C LEU A 61 -21.07 16.38 -2.44
N LEU A 62 -21.05 17.68 -2.18
CA LEU A 62 -19.82 18.49 -2.20
C LEU A 62 -18.87 18.19 -1.05
N GLN A 63 -19.41 17.76 0.09
CA GLN A 63 -18.66 17.34 1.26
C GLN A 63 -18.03 15.96 1.04
N ASP A 64 -18.75 15.02 0.43
CA ASP A 64 -18.24 13.68 0.09
C ASP A 64 -17.02 13.76 -0.86
N TRP A 65 -16.90 14.85 -1.62
CA TRP A 65 -15.73 15.12 -2.47
C TRP A 65 -14.53 15.73 -1.72
N LYS A 66 -14.70 16.09 -0.44
CA LYS A 66 -13.69 16.74 0.38
C LYS A 66 -13.36 15.86 1.57
N TRP A 67 -12.07 15.62 1.77
CA TRP A 67 -11.59 15.07 3.01
C TRP A 67 -11.45 16.20 4.04
N VAL A 68 -12.35 16.23 5.03
CA VAL A 68 -12.37 17.21 6.12
C VAL A 68 -12.32 16.50 7.46
N VAL A 69 -11.33 16.83 8.29
CA VAL A 69 -11.14 16.24 9.63
C VAL A 69 -11.04 17.35 10.65
N ASN A 70 -11.93 17.41 11.65
CA ASN A 70 -11.95 18.47 12.67
C ASN A 70 -11.83 19.88 12.08
N ASN A 71 -12.68 20.21 11.09
CA ASN A 71 -12.65 21.48 10.33
C ASN A 71 -11.36 21.74 9.52
N VAL A 72 -10.46 20.77 9.41
CA VAL A 72 -9.27 20.84 8.55
C VAL A 72 -9.62 20.29 7.18
N ASN A 73 -9.59 21.13 6.15
CA ASN A 73 -9.77 20.71 4.77
C ASN A 73 -8.49 20.04 4.23
N VAL A 74 -8.36 18.73 4.45
CA VAL A 74 -7.20 17.93 4.04
C VAL A 74 -7.05 17.93 2.52
N THR A 75 -8.15 17.84 1.76
CA THR A 75 -8.09 17.94 0.29
C THR A 75 -7.41 19.23 -0.20
N ALA A 76 -7.69 20.37 0.44
CA ALA A 76 -7.04 21.63 0.07
C ALA A 76 -5.53 21.59 0.35
N ILE A 77 -5.13 21.04 1.50
CA ILE A 77 -3.72 20.89 1.89
C ILE A 77 -2.97 19.97 0.91
N LEU A 78 -3.55 18.82 0.56
CA LEU A 78 -2.97 17.89 -0.42
C LEU A 78 -2.84 18.54 -1.80
N ARG A 79 -3.84 19.32 -2.22
CA ARG A 79 -3.80 20.06 -3.49
C ARG A 79 -2.68 21.09 -3.51
N GLU A 80 -2.55 21.90 -2.46
CA GLU A 80 -1.45 22.87 -2.34
C GLU A 80 -0.09 22.16 -2.34
N PHE A 81 0.03 21.07 -1.59
CA PHE A 81 1.23 20.25 -1.57
C PHE A 81 1.59 19.78 -2.99
N ARG A 82 0.65 19.20 -3.75
CA ARG A 82 0.88 18.80 -5.13
C ARG A 82 1.24 19.96 -6.05
N GLN A 83 0.59 21.12 -5.92
CA GLN A 83 0.91 22.31 -6.74
C GLN A 83 2.36 22.76 -6.56
N VAL A 84 2.86 22.73 -5.33
CA VAL A 84 4.29 23.02 -5.06
C VAL A 84 5.19 21.97 -5.72
N SER A 85 4.83 20.68 -5.67
CA SER A 85 5.58 19.61 -6.36
C SER A 85 5.61 19.83 -7.87
N VAL A 86 4.48 20.19 -8.49
CA VAL A 86 4.38 20.49 -9.93
C VAL A 86 5.28 21.65 -10.31
N LYS A 87 5.24 22.77 -9.56
CA LYS A 87 6.13 23.91 -9.79
C LYS A 87 7.61 23.51 -9.67
N GLY A 88 7.95 22.69 -8.67
CA GLY A 88 9.30 22.16 -8.49
C GLY A 88 9.77 21.33 -9.68
N ALA A 89 8.92 20.42 -10.18
CA ALA A 89 9.21 19.61 -11.37
C ALA A 89 9.37 20.48 -12.63
N GLN A 90 8.49 21.47 -12.84
CA GLN A 90 8.58 22.42 -13.96
C GLN A 90 9.89 23.22 -13.95
N MET A 91 10.40 23.52 -12.75
CA MET A 91 11.71 24.17 -12.55
C MET A 91 12.89 23.19 -12.59
N ARG A 92 12.66 21.91 -12.92
CA ARG A 92 13.67 20.83 -12.93
C ARG A 92 14.43 20.68 -11.61
N LYS A 93 13.76 20.95 -10.49
CA LYS A 93 14.33 20.71 -9.16
C LYS A 93 14.30 19.22 -8.84
N GLU A 94 15.30 18.76 -8.10
CA GLU A 94 15.24 17.47 -7.45
C GLU A 94 14.10 17.47 -6.42
N LEU A 95 13.20 16.50 -6.53
CA LEU A 95 12.04 16.35 -5.66
C LEU A 95 12.27 15.20 -4.69
N SER A 96 11.85 15.37 -3.44
CA SER A 96 11.80 14.26 -2.49
C SER A 96 10.76 13.22 -2.93
N ASP A 97 10.89 11.98 -2.47
CA ASP A 97 9.96 10.89 -2.82
C ASP A 97 8.49 11.24 -2.62
N CYS A 98 8.14 11.83 -1.48
CA CYS A 98 6.77 12.25 -1.19
C CYS A 98 6.25 13.32 -2.17
N ARG A 99 7.14 14.17 -2.71
CA ARG A 99 6.81 15.17 -3.73
C ARG A 99 6.67 14.51 -5.10
N THR A 100 7.55 13.57 -5.45
CA THR A 100 7.47 12.77 -6.67
C THR A 100 6.17 11.97 -6.72
N LEU A 101 5.85 11.23 -5.66
CA LEU A 101 4.56 10.50 -5.50
C LEU A 101 3.35 11.42 -5.72
N SER A 102 3.38 12.65 -5.17
CA SER A 102 2.25 13.58 -5.30
C SER A 102 1.98 14.03 -6.74
N LEU A 103 2.96 13.95 -7.64
CA LEU A 103 2.74 14.21 -9.07
C LEU A 103 1.75 13.21 -9.67
N SER A 104 1.81 11.95 -9.21
CA SER A 104 0.88 10.85 -9.53
C SER A 104 -0.37 10.80 -8.64
N TYR A 105 -0.67 11.87 -7.89
CA TYR A 105 -1.79 11.92 -6.94
C TYR A 105 -1.69 10.93 -5.77
N ILE A 106 -0.48 10.37 -5.53
CA ILE A 106 -0.19 9.53 -4.38
C ILE A 106 0.33 10.42 -3.25
N PHE A 107 -0.36 10.40 -2.13
CA PHE A 107 -0.01 11.20 -0.96
C PHE A 107 0.49 10.28 0.14
N LEU A 108 1.80 10.34 0.40
CA LEU A 108 2.42 9.67 1.53
C LEU A 108 1.99 10.34 2.84
N LEU A 109 1.45 9.53 3.75
CA LEU A 109 0.97 9.91 5.07
C LEU A 109 1.74 9.11 6.11
N SER A 110 2.84 9.68 6.58
CA SER A 110 3.77 9.06 7.52
C SER A 110 4.07 9.98 8.69
N LEU A 111 4.12 9.41 9.89
CA LEU A 111 4.53 10.12 11.10
C LEU A 111 6.05 10.28 11.20
N THR A 112 6.80 9.38 10.58
CA THR A 112 8.26 9.30 10.73
C THR A 112 9.00 9.93 9.55
N GLN A 113 8.35 10.06 8.39
CA GLN A 113 8.94 10.64 7.19
C GLN A 113 8.47 12.07 6.94
N LYS A 114 9.33 12.88 6.31
CA LYS A 114 9.02 14.25 5.92
C LYS A 114 8.00 14.27 4.78
N CYS A 115 6.71 14.28 5.13
CA CYS A 115 5.59 14.28 4.18
C CYS A 115 4.64 15.47 4.44
N VAL A 116 3.43 15.43 3.87
CA VAL A 116 2.44 16.50 4.08
C VAL A 116 2.07 16.69 5.55
N LEU A 117 2.07 15.62 6.36
CA LEU A 117 1.79 15.68 7.80
C LEU A 117 2.81 16.51 8.57
N SER A 118 4.06 16.58 8.10
CA SER A 118 5.12 17.37 8.76
C SER A 118 4.89 18.88 8.68
N ARG A 119 3.95 19.34 7.84
CA ARG A 119 3.58 20.76 7.68
C ARG A 119 2.38 21.17 8.55
N LEU A 120 1.75 20.23 9.25
CA LEU A 120 0.58 20.48 10.07
C LEU A 120 0.98 20.83 11.51
N SER A 121 0.15 21.62 12.19
CA SER A 121 0.28 21.79 13.64
C SER A 121 0.02 20.46 14.36
N PRO A 122 0.56 20.25 15.58
CA PRO A 122 0.41 19.01 16.32
C PRO A 122 -1.05 18.53 16.45
N ASP A 123 -1.98 19.43 16.79
CA ASP A 123 -3.40 19.07 16.97
C ASP A 123 -4.05 18.58 15.67
N ARG A 124 -3.76 19.26 14.56
CA ARG A 124 -4.27 18.87 13.22
C ARG A 124 -3.65 17.56 12.76
N LYS A 125 -2.36 17.36 13.06
CA LYS A 125 -1.65 16.11 12.77
C LYS A 125 -2.28 14.95 13.54
N LEU A 126 -2.52 15.12 14.84
CA LEU A 126 -3.15 14.10 15.69
C LEU A 126 -4.57 13.77 15.21
N ALA A 127 -5.39 14.79 14.92
CA ALA A 127 -6.73 14.60 14.39
C ALA A 127 -6.72 13.77 13.10
N LEU A 128 -5.83 14.11 12.17
CA LEU A 128 -5.68 13.40 10.90
C LEU A 128 -5.18 11.97 11.10
N VAL A 129 -4.22 11.74 11.99
CA VAL A 129 -3.68 10.41 12.30
C VAL A 129 -4.76 9.49 12.88
N ASN A 130 -5.65 10.03 13.72
CA ASN A 130 -6.78 9.27 14.27
C ASN A 130 -7.78 8.88 13.17
N ASP A 131 -8.06 9.79 12.23
CA ASP A 131 -8.94 9.56 11.06
C ASP A 131 -8.37 8.53 10.07
N LEU A 132 -7.05 8.37 10.01
CA LEU A 132 -6.40 7.36 9.17
C LEU A 132 -6.55 5.92 9.66
N HIS A 133 -7.00 5.72 10.90
CA HIS A 133 -7.18 4.41 11.52
C HIS A 133 -5.94 3.51 11.38
N ILE A 134 -4.74 4.05 11.61
CA ILE A 134 -3.45 3.36 11.43
C ILE A 134 -3.37 2.05 12.23
N LYS A 135 -4.02 1.98 13.40
CA LYS A 135 -4.06 0.81 14.28
C LYS A 135 -5.21 -0.16 13.98
N LYS A 136 -6.03 0.09 12.95
CA LYS A 136 -7.10 -0.84 12.56
C LYS A 136 -6.46 -2.19 12.22
N HIS A 137 -7.02 -3.27 12.76
CA HIS A 137 -6.52 -4.65 12.62
C HIS A 137 -5.15 -4.93 13.26
N LEU A 138 -4.58 -3.99 14.02
CA LEU A 138 -3.40 -4.30 14.81
C LEU A 138 -3.83 -5.04 16.08
N GLU A 139 -3.53 -6.33 16.13
CA GLU A 139 -3.76 -7.18 17.29
C GLU A 139 -2.41 -7.55 17.90
N LEU A 140 -2.34 -7.50 19.24
CA LEU A 140 -1.16 -7.93 19.98
C LEU A 140 -1.16 -9.46 20.05
N VAL A 141 0.02 -10.06 19.98
CA VAL A 141 0.15 -11.52 20.16
C VAL A 141 -0.09 -11.92 21.61
N GLU A 142 -0.50 -13.16 21.82
CA GLU A 142 -0.69 -13.74 23.15
C GLU A 142 0.65 -13.86 23.91
N ASP A 143 0.62 -13.77 25.24
CA ASP A 143 1.80 -13.92 26.11
C ASP A 143 2.54 -15.26 25.88
N ASP A 144 1.79 -16.31 25.54
CA ASP A 144 2.33 -17.62 25.20
C ASP A 144 3.30 -17.58 24.02
N VAL A 145 3.10 -16.68 23.05
CA VAL A 145 4.00 -16.48 21.91
C VAL A 145 5.32 -15.90 22.37
N VAL A 146 5.29 -14.92 23.27
CA VAL A 146 6.49 -14.30 23.85
C VAL A 146 7.27 -15.33 24.66
N LEU A 147 6.58 -16.10 25.50
CA LEU A 147 7.17 -17.18 26.30
C LEU A 147 7.78 -18.28 25.41
N ALA A 148 7.09 -18.67 24.34
CA ALA A 148 7.61 -19.65 23.38
C ALA A 148 8.87 -19.14 22.67
N CYS A 149 8.86 -17.89 22.20
CA CYS A 149 10.04 -17.27 21.57
C CYS A 149 11.23 -17.23 22.54
N ARG A 150 10.99 -16.91 23.82
CA ARG A 150 12.05 -16.94 24.85
C ARG A 150 12.59 -18.36 25.08
N LYS A 151 11.74 -19.39 25.12
CA LYS A 151 12.17 -20.78 25.24
C LYS A 151 13.02 -21.21 24.04
N MET A 152 12.61 -20.88 22.82
CA MET A 152 13.37 -21.17 21.60
C MET A 152 14.72 -20.45 21.56
N GLN A 153 14.77 -19.20 22.04
CA GLN A 153 16.03 -18.47 22.22
C GLN A 153 16.97 -19.19 23.19
N ILE A 154 16.48 -19.67 24.34
CA ILE A 154 17.29 -20.41 25.32
C ILE A 154 17.84 -21.71 24.72
N VAL A 155 17.02 -22.45 23.96
CA VAL A 155 17.45 -23.67 23.25
C VAL A 155 18.61 -23.35 22.30
N LEU A 156 18.49 -22.29 21.51
CA LEU A 156 19.50 -21.89 20.52
C LEU A 156 20.77 -21.25 21.11
N GLN A 157 20.75 -20.85 22.39
CA GLN A 157 21.93 -20.34 23.11
C GLN A 157 22.77 -21.45 23.76
N ASN A 158 22.31 -22.69 23.72
CA ASN A 158 23.03 -23.81 24.32
C ASN A 158 24.04 -24.39 23.32
N ASP A 159 25.30 -23.93 23.42
CA ASP A 159 26.39 -24.29 22.51
C ASP A 159 26.71 -25.79 22.46
N ASP A 160 26.30 -26.57 23.47
CA ASP A 160 26.56 -28.02 23.56
C ASP A 160 25.54 -28.89 22.80
N GLN A 161 24.46 -28.31 22.28
CA GLN A 161 23.40 -29.08 21.62
C GLN A 161 23.67 -29.33 20.14
N LYS A 162 23.40 -30.56 19.69
CA LYS A 162 23.39 -30.88 18.26
C LYS A 162 22.17 -30.25 17.60
N LEU A 163 22.31 -29.91 16.32
CA LEU A 163 21.21 -29.36 15.50
C LEU A 163 19.92 -30.19 15.61
N THR A 164 20.02 -31.52 15.56
CA THR A 164 18.87 -32.43 15.68
C THR A 164 18.13 -32.28 17.00
N ASP A 165 18.86 -32.01 18.09
CA ASP A 165 18.30 -31.85 19.43
C ASP A 165 17.62 -30.47 19.57
N ILE A 166 18.19 -29.45 18.93
CA ILE A 166 17.60 -28.10 18.83
C ILE A 166 16.27 -28.16 18.06
N GLU A 167 16.26 -28.81 16.89
CA GLU A 167 15.04 -28.96 16.07
C GLU A 167 13.96 -29.73 16.81
N ALA A 168 14.30 -30.85 17.46
CA ALA A 168 13.37 -31.63 18.28
C ALA A 168 12.81 -30.80 19.45
N SER A 169 13.63 -29.96 20.08
CA SER A 169 13.20 -29.08 21.16
C SER A 169 12.22 -27.99 20.68
N ILE A 170 12.47 -27.40 19.51
CA ILE A 170 11.54 -26.42 18.90
C ILE A 170 10.22 -27.10 18.50
N ASP A 171 10.27 -28.29 17.92
CA ASP A 171 9.07 -29.06 17.58
C ASP A 171 8.29 -29.49 18.82
N ALA A 172 8.95 -29.77 19.94
CA ALA A 172 8.29 -30.02 21.22
C ALA A 172 7.55 -28.76 21.72
N ILE A 173 8.18 -27.57 21.65
CA ILE A 173 7.52 -26.29 22.01
C ILE A 173 6.28 -26.06 21.14
N LYS A 174 6.40 -26.30 19.84
CA LYS A 174 5.31 -26.18 18.87
C LYS A 174 4.16 -27.16 19.13
N SER A 175 4.48 -28.42 19.43
CA SER A 175 3.49 -29.49 19.64
C SER A 175 2.77 -29.37 20.98
N ASN A 176 3.44 -28.82 22.00
CA ASN A 176 2.88 -28.61 23.33
C ASN A 176 1.96 -27.39 23.43
N SER A 177 1.89 -26.54 22.40
CA SER A 177 1.02 -25.36 22.38
C SER A 177 -0.22 -25.57 21.53
N SER A 178 -1.38 -25.16 22.04
CA SER A 178 -2.61 -25.06 21.27
C SER A 178 -2.63 -23.83 20.34
N SER A 179 -1.90 -22.76 20.71
CA SER A 179 -1.93 -21.47 20.01
C SER A 179 -1.37 -21.58 18.59
N GLN A 180 -2.15 -21.13 17.61
CA GLN A 180 -1.72 -21.09 16.22
C GLN A 180 -0.55 -20.13 16.00
N GLN A 181 -0.51 -19.02 16.76
CA GLN A 181 0.58 -18.04 16.66
C GLN A 181 1.90 -18.62 17.18
N VAL A 182 1.87 -19.41 18.26
CA VAL A 182 3.06 -20.15 18.73
C VAL A 182 3.56 -21.11 17.66
N LYS A 183 2.66 -21.82 16.98
CA LYS A 183 3.03 -22.73 15.88
C LYS A 183 3.65 -21.99 14.70
N ILE A 184 3.15 -20.80 14.35
CA ILE A 184 3.72 -19.94 13.32
C ILE A 184 5.12 -19.46 13.74
N ALA A 185 5.27 -18.95 14.97
CA ALA A 185 6.55 -18.50 15.52
C ALA A 185 7.59 -19.63 15.48
N ALA A 186 7.22 -20.83 15.93
CA ALA A 186 8.11 -21.98 15.91
C ALA A 186 8.52 -22.39 14.50
N LYS A 187 7.60 -22.40 13.52
CA LYS A 187 7.96 -22.66 12.11
C LYS A 187 8.95 -21.64 11.56
N ILE A 188 8.79 -20.37 11.89
CA ILE A 188 9.71 -19.30 11.48
C ILE A 188 11.09 -19.53 12.11
N VAL A 189 11.16 -19.76 13.42
CA VAL A 189 12.43 -20.00 14.10
C VAL A 189 13.11 -21.26 13.58
N SER A 190 12.38 -22.38 13.41
CA SER A 190 12.89 -23.61 12.79
C SER A 190 13.52 -23.34 11.42
N ALA A 191 12.85 -22.57 10.56
CA ALA A 191 13.36 -22.23 9.23
C ALA A 191 14.65 -21.37 9.27
N LEU A 192 14.95 -20.73 10.40
CA LEU A 192 16.10 -19.85 10.60
C LEU A 192 17.21 -20.47 11.45
N VAL A 193 17.00 -21.66 12.07
CA VAL A 193 17.97 -22.32 12.96
C VAL A 193 19.36 -22.40 12.35
N HIS A 194 19.46 -22.93 11.13
CA HIS A 194 20.75 -23.06 10.45
C HIS A 194 21.50 -21.73 10.30
N ARG A 195 20.78 -20.61 10.13
CA ARG A 195 21.40 -19.30 9.98
C ARG A 195 21.91 -18.74 11.29
N PHE A 196 21.20 -19.00 12.38
CA PHE A 196 21.66 -18.63 13.71
C PHE A 196 22.93 -19.39 14.10
N LEU A 197 23.04 -20.67 13.72
CA LEU A 197 24.19 -21.51 14.05
C LEU A 197 25.39 -21.32 13.10
N ALA A 198 25.15 -20.94 11.84
CA ALA A 198 26.20 -20.74 10.83
C ALA A 198 27.05 -19.47 11.02
N TYR A 199 26.87 -18.72 12.12
CA TYR A 199 27.55 -17.43 12.39
C TYR A 199 29.08 -17.54 12.49
N SER A 200 29.64 -18.76 12.53
CA SER A 200 31.07 -19.00 12.73
C SER A 200 31.90 -19.04 11.45
N GLU A 201 31.28 -19.15 10.27
CA GLU A 201 32.04 -19.18 9.01
C GLU A 201 32.09 -17.79 8.36
N PRO A 202 33.28 -17.19 8.18
CA PRO A 202 33.41 -15.92 7.47
C PRO A 202 32.94 -16.10 6.03
N LYS A 203 31.71 -15.64 5.73
CA LYS A 203 31.17 -15.67 4.37
C LYS A 203 32.07 -14.83 3.47
N ASN A 204 32.43 -15.40 2.31
CA ASN A 204 33.01 -14.61 1.23
C ASN A 204 32.06 -13.47 0.88
N ASN A 205 32.54 -12.22 0.99
CA ASN A 205 31.78 -10.95 0.86
C ASN A 205 30.97 -10.76 -0.44
N ASN A 206 30.98 -11.74 -1.36
CA ASN A 206 30.32 -11.68 -2.65
C ASN A 206 28.97 -12.41 -2.69
N GLU A 207 28.59 -13.16 -1.65
CA GLU A 207 27.19 -13.58 -1.53
C GLU A 207 26.32 -12.32 -1.42
N GLN A 208 25.43 -12.16 -2.39
CA GLN A 208 24.61 -10.97 -2.55
C GLN A 208 23.75 -10.81 -1.29
N GLU A 209 24.07 -9.83 -0.44
CA GLU A 209 23.34 -9.43 0.77
C GLU A 209 21.81 -9.42 0.58
N ALA A 210 21.34 -9.06 -0.62
CA ALA A 210 19.93 -9.13 -1.00
C ALA A 210 19.35 -10.55 -0.92
N THR A 211 20.06 -11.56 -1.42
CA THR A 211 19.68 -12.98 -1.29
C THR A 211 19.62 -13.40 0.17
N ILE A 212 20.61 -12.99 0.98
CA ILE A 212 20.61 -13.28 2.41
C ILE A 212 19.37 -12.66 3.08
N THR A 213 19.07 -11.41 2.75
CA THR A 213 17.92 -10.68 3.28
C THR A 213 16.61 -11.37 2.87
N ILE A 214 16.44 -11.73 1.60
CA ILE A 214 15.25 -12.44 1.08
C ILE A 214 15.02 -13.74 1.85
N GLU A 215 16.07 -14.53 2.07
CA GLU A 215 15.96 -15.80 2.79
C GLU A 215 15.64 -15.61 4.28
N LEU A 216 16.04 -14.48 4.91
CA LEU A 216 15.61 -14.15 6.28
C LEU A 216 14.13 -13.74 6.33
N ILE A 217 13.66 -13.00 5.33
CA ILE A 217 12.30 -12.46 5.27
C ILE A 217 11.29 -13.54 4.84
N ARG A 218 11.68 -14.44 3.92
CA ARG A 218 10.77 -15.41 3.30
C ARG A 218 9.99 -16.25 4.31
N PRO A 219 10.59 -16.82 5.38
CA PRO A 219 9.83 -17.55 6.40
C PRO A 219 8.71 -16.73 7.02
N PHE A 220 8.91 -15.43 7.24
CA PHE A 220 7.87 -14.56 7.77
C PHE A 220 6.73 -14.35 6.79
N LEU A 221 7.02 -13.97 5.54
CA LEU A 221 5.97 -13.71 4.54
C LEU A 221 5.14 -14.97 4.25
N LEU A 222 5.78 -16.12 4.16
CA LEU A 222 5.09 -17.38 3.89
C LEU A 222 4.24 -17.83 5.08
N ASN A 223 4.80 -17.84 6.30
CA ASN A 223 4.09 -18.38 7.46
C ASN A 223 3.05 -17.39 8.03
N CYS A 224 3.29 -16.09 7.97
CA CYS A 224 2.39 -15.08 8.55
C CYS A 224 1.29 -14.63 7.59
N ILE A 225 1.56 -14.63 6.27
CA ILE A 225 0.63 -14.06 5.29
C ILE A 225 0.16 -15.14 4.31
N ALA A 226 1.06 -15.63 3.45
CA ALA A 226 0.64 -16.47 2.31
C ALA A 226 -0.07 -17.77 2.74
N SER A 227 0.44 -18.46 3.75
CA SER A 227 -0.17 -19.71 4.25
C SER A 227 -1.47 -19.52 5.04
N GLN A 228 -1.77 -18.29 5.48
CA GLN A 228 -2.99 -17.97 6.23
C GLN A 228 -4.15 -17.58 5.29
N LEU A 229 -3.86 -17.23 4.04
CA LEU A 229 -4.86 -16.78 3.07
C LEU A 229 -5.22 -17.90 2.08
N ARG A 230 -6.49 -18.30 2.05
CA ARG A 230 -6.95 -19.32 1.10
C ARG A 230 -7.10 -18.72 -0.30
N GLY A 231 -6.60 -19.43 -1.31
CA GLY A 231 -6.72 -19.02 -2.71
C GLY A 231 -5.76 -17.91 -3.15
N ILE A 232 -4.92 -17.39 -2.24
CA ILE A 232 -3.84 -16.48 -2.60
C ILE A 232 -2.76 -17.23 -3.39
N LYS A 233 -2.21 -16.57 -4.41
CA LYS A 233 -1.01 -16.98 -5.11
C LYS A 233 0.12 -16.01 -4.80
N PHE A 234 1.35 -16.45 -4.99
CA PHE A 234 2.50 -15.59 -4.77
C PHE A 234 3.62 -15.90 -5.75
N GLU A 235 4.42 -14.89 -6.05
CA GLU A 235 5.60 -15.01 -6.88
C GLU A 235 6.77 -14.24 -6.27
N TRP A 236 7.95 -14.87 -6.29
CA TRP A 236 9.22 -14.21 -6.02
C TRP A 236 9.89 -13.91 -7.35
N GLN A 237 10.23 -12.65 -7.58
CA GLN A 237 10.94 -12.21 -8.76
C GLN A 237 12.43 -12.11 -8.48
N ILE A 238 13.06 -13.25 -8.19
CA ILE A 238 14.51 -13.34 -8.07
C ILE A 238 15.06 -13.44 -9.49
N SER A 239 15.27 -12.29 -10.15
CA SER A 239 16.10 -12.18 -11.35
C SER A 239 15.67 -13.04 -12.55
N LYS A 240 14.39 -13.05 -12.94
CA LYS A 240 14.04 -13.53 -14.29
C LYS A 240 14.19 -12.39 -15.29
N ASN A 241 15.30 -12.40 -16.03
CA ASN A 241 15.52 -11.62 -17.26
C ASN A 241 14.59 -12.11 -18.39
N GLY A 242 13.27 -12.11 -18.18
CA GLY A 242 12.28 -12.51 -19.15
C GLY A 242 11.29 -11.38 -19.42
N PRO A 243 11.06 -10.98 -20.69
CA PRO A 243 10.10 -9.93 -21.01
C PRO A 243 8.67 -10.44 -20.76
N PHE A 244 8.03 -9.97 -19.70
CA PHE A 244 6.58 -10.09 -19.55
C PHE A 244 5.90 -9.12 -20.51
N THR A 245 5.18 -9.70 -21.49
CA THR A 245 4.09 -9.18 -22.32
C THR A 245 4.25 -7.80 -22.99
N ASN A 246 4.20 -7.81 -24.32
CA ASN A 246 4.36 -6.67 -25.24
C ASN A 246 3.23 -5.60 -25.20
N HIS A 247 2.69 -5.23 -24.03
CA HIS A 247 1.74 -4.13 -23.97
C HIS A 247 2.48 -2.79 -23.83
N PRO A 248 2.40 -1.86 -24.80
CA PRO A 248 3.19 -0.61 -24.81
C PRO A 248 2.85 0.40 -23.70
N LEU A 249 1.86 0.09 -22.84
CA LEU A 249 1.49 0.89 -21.67
C LEU A 249 1.95 0.26 -20.34
N ASN A 250 2.55 -0.93 -20.37
CA ASN A 250 3.07 -1.63 -19.20
C ASN A 250 4.59 -1.56 -19.21
N GLN A 251 5.16 -0.44 -18.75
CA GLN A 251 6.42 -0.57 -18.02
C GLN A 251 6.08 -1.33 -16.75
N THR A 252 6.09 -2.67 -16.82
CA THR A 252 5.78 -3.52 -15.68
C THR A 252 6.92 -3.32 -14.68
N MET A 253 6.74 -2.37 -13.76
CA MET A 253 7.51 -2.33 -12.53
C MET A 253 7.15 -3.62 -11.81
N ILE A 254 8.17 -4.45 -11.56
CA ILE A 254 7.94 -5.75 -10.94
C ILE A 254 8.55 -5.75 -9.54
N PRO A 255 7.75 -6.03 -8.49
CA PRO A 255 8.22 -6.11 -7.12
C PRO A 255 9.04 -7.38 -6.91
N ASP A 256 9.90 -7.39 -5.89
CA ASP A 256 10.70 -8.57 -5.52
C ASP A 256 9.80 -9.74 -5.07
N PHE A 257 8.68 -9.43 -4.42
CA PHE A 257 7.63 -10.40 -4.10
C PHE A 257 6.23 -9.79 -4.19
N VAL A 258 5.28 -10.57 -4.69
CA VAL A 258 3.88 -10.17 -4.83
C VAL A 258 2.93 -11.28 -4.38
N LEU A 259 1.86 -10.90 -3.67
CA LEU A 259 0.66 -11.74 -3.50
C LEU A 259 -0.46 -11.25 -4.39
N TYR A 260 -1.16 -12.19 -5.02
CA TYR A 260 -2.27 -11.88 -5.92
C TYR A 260 -3.35 -12.97 -5.89
N VAL A 261 -4.53 -12.63 -6.38
CA VAL A 261 -5.63 -13.56 -6.64
C VAL A 261 -6.05 -13.49 -8.10
N ASP A 262 -6.49 -14.63 -8.63
CA ASP A 262 -7.01 -14.76 -10.00
C ASP A 262 -8.44 -15.31 -9.94
N PRO A 263 -9.42 -14.51 -9.49
CA PRO A 263 -10.80 -14.98 -9.39
C PRO A 263 -11.41 -15.23 -10.79
N ILE A 264 -10.87 -14.57 -11.81
CA ILE A 264 -11.16 -14.80 -13.23
C ILE A 264 -9.83 -15.18 -13.89
N SER A 265 -9.82 -16.23 -14.71
CA SER A 265 -8.60 -16.78 -15.34
C SER A 265 -7.80 -15.81 -16.20
N THR A 266 -8.35 -14.63 -16.51
CA THR A 266 -7.78 -13.62 -17.40
C THR A 266 -7.12 -12.45 -16.68
N VAL A 267 -7.39 -12.22 -15.39
CA VAL A 267 -6.92 -11.03 -14.67
C VAL A 267 -6.43 -11.37 -13.27
N SER A 268 -5.17 -11.02 -13.00
CA SER A 268 -4.58 -11.02 -11.66
C SER A 268 -4.85 -9.70 -10.94
N PHE A 269 -5.22 -9.82 -9.67
CA PHE A 269 -5.36 -8.72 -8.73
C PHE A 269 -4.26 -8.83 -7.69
N GLU A 270 -3.22 -8.02 -7.83
CA GLU A 270 -2.13 -7.92 -6.86
C GLU A 270 -2.59 -7.16 -5.63
N LEU A 271 -2.39 -7.72 -4.44
CA LEU A 271 -2.91 -7.18 -3.18
C LEU A 271 -1.82 -6.85 -2.15
N PHE A 272 -0.65 -7.49 -2.28
CA PHE A 272 0.50 -7.25 -1.42
C PHE A 272 1.79 -7.20 -2.22
N PHE A 273 2.57 -6.15 -1.99
CA PHE A 273 3.84 -5.88 -2.65
C PHE A 273 4.97 -5.87 -1.63
N VAL A 274 6.12 -6.45 -1.98
CA VAL A 274 7.34 -6.35 -1.18
C VAL A 274 8.49 -5.94 -2.07
N GLU A 275 9.19 -4.88 -1.66
CA GLU A 275 10.41 -4.39 -2.30
C GLU A 275 11.55 -4.46 -1.29
N VAL A 276 12.63 -5.15 -1.64
CA VAL A 276 13.78 -5.45 -0.78
C VAL A 276 15.02 -4.74 -1.30
N LYS A 277 15.70 -4.02 -0.43
CA LYS A 277 16.93 -3.30 -0.72
C LYS A 277 18.04 -3.65 0.26
N ARG A 278 19.26 -3.55 -0.25
CA ARG A 278 20.48 -3.63 0.56
C ARG A 278 20.65 -2.36 1.36
N LYS A 279 21.25 -2.48 2.54
CA LYS A 279 21.49 -1.33 3.40
C LYS A 279 22.48 -0.37 2.74
N GLY A 280 22.17 0.93 2.73
CA GLY A 280 23.09 1.95 2.23
C GLY A 280 23.15 2.09 0.70
N ASN A 281 22.38 1.30 -0.06
CA ASN A 281 22.34 1.38 -1.51
C ASN A 281 21.22 2.34 -1.96
N TYR A 282 21.41 3.64 -1.73
CA TYR A 282 20.40 4.66 -2.00
C TYR A 282 20.31 5.10 -3.47
N SER A 283 21.24 4.67 -4.34
CA SER A 283 21.34 5.22 -5.70
C SER A 283 21.96 4.25 -6.70
N ASN A 284 21.15 3.33 -7.25
CA ASN A 284 21.57 2.47 -8.37
C ASN A 284 21.53 3.19 -9.74
N GLY A 285 21.64 4.53 -9.77
CA GLY A 285 21.46 5.30 -11.00
C GLY A 285 20.04 5.25 -11.59
N HIS A 286 19.08 4.61 -10.90
CA HIS A 286 17.67 4.69 -11.24
C HIS A 286 17.15 6.09 -10.93
N LEU A 287 16.36 6.63 -11.86
CA LEU A 287 15.77 7.98 -11.76
C LEU A 287 14.68 8.10 -10.70
N GLU A 288 14.26 6.98 -10.09
CA GLU A 288 13.13 6.90 -9.18
C GLU A 288 13.48 5.97 -8.01
N SER A 289 13.12 6.37 -6.78
CA SER A 289 13.36 5.58 -5.58
C SER A 289 12.36 4.44 -5.45
N ASP A 290 12.72 3.45 -4.64
CA ASP A 290 11.90 2.25 -4.43
C ASP A 290 10.60 2.53 -3.71
N LEU A 291 10.57 3.55 -2.84
CA LEU A 291 9.33 4.04 -2.24
C LEU A 291 8.37 4.58 -3.30
N VAL A 292 8.89 5.30 -4.30
CA VAL A 292 8.08 5.84 -5.38
C VAL A 292 7.60 4.72 -6.33
N LYS A 293 8.49 3.76 -6.65
CA LYS A 293 8.13 2.53 -7.38
C LYS A 293 7.00 1.78 -6.68
N LEU A 294 7.17 1.45 -5.41
CA LEU A 294 6.17 0.75 -4.59
C LEU A 294 4.83 1.50 -4.59
N GLY A 295 4.85 2.83 -4.40
CA GLY A 295 3.62 3.62 -4.44
C GLY A 295 2.90 3.57 -5.79
N LYS A 296 3.63 3.58 -6.91
CA LYS A 296 3.04 3.45 -8.25
C LYS A 296 2.46 2.07 -8.50
N GLU A 297 3.14 1.01 -8.08
CA GLU A 297 2.64 -0.38 -8.16
C GLU A 297 1.33 -0.53 -7.36
N MET A 298 1.31 -0.04 -6.12
CA MET A 298 0.10 -0.01 -5.29
C MET A 298 -1.04 0.78 -5.94
N GLN A 299 -0.75 1.93 -6.57
CA GLN A 299 -1.76 2.73 -7.29
C GLN A 299 -2.38 1.94 -8.46
N ILE A 300 -1.56 1.21 -9.23
CA ILE A 300 -2.04 0.39 -10.35
C ILE A 300 -2.98 -0.70 -9.82
N ALA A 301 -2.60 -1.38 -8.73
CA ALA A 301 -3.46 -2.40 -8.13
C ALA A 301 -4.77 -1.84 -7.56
N VAL A 302 -4.73 -0.70 -6.86
CA VAL A 302 -5.95 -0.01 -6.43
C VAL A 302 -6.84 0.33 -7.62
N ASN A 303 -6.27 0.78 -8.74
CA ASN A 303 -7.03 1.05 -9.96
C ASN A 303 -7.70 -0.21 -10.53
N LYS A 304 -7.02 -1.37 -10.51
CA LYS A 304 -7.64 -2.65 -10.91
C LYS A 304 -8.86 -2.98 -10.04
N LEU A 305 -8.72 -2.82 -8.72
CA LEU A 305 -9.84 -3.03 -7.78
C LEU A 305 -10.99 -2.04 -8.03
N VAL A 306 -10.68 -0.77 -8.30
CA VAL A 306 -11.68 0.26 -8.64
C VAL A 306 -12.42 -0.08 -9.93
N LEU A 307 -11.71 -0.53 -10.98
CA LEU A 307 -12.32 -0.95 -12.24
C LEU A 307 -13.24 -2.16 -12.06
N GLN A 308 -12.88 -3.04 -11.13
CA GLN A 308 -13.72 -4.17 -10.72
C GLN A 308 -14.81 -3.78 -9.70
N LYS A 309 -14.96 -2.48 -9.39
CA LYS A 309 -15.93 -1.91 -8.45
C LYS A 309 -15.84 -2.52 -7.03
N VAL A 310 -14.66 -2.93 -6.61
CA VAL A 310 -14.45 -3.45 -5.26
C VAL A 310 -14.79 -2.36 -4.23
N ALA A 311 -15.67 -2.69 -3.29
CA ALA A 311 -16.00 -1.80 -2.18
C ALA A 311 -14.76 -1.58 -1.28
N SER A 312 -14.46 -0.31 -0.98
CA SER A 312 -13.28 0.08 -0.18
C SER A 312 -11.97 -0.54 -0.70
N PRO A 313 -11.50 -0.16 -1.90
CA PRO A 313 -10.32 -0.76 -2.50
C PRO A 313 -9.07 -0.40 -1.69
N GLU A 314 -8.45 -1.41 -1.06
CA GLU A 314 -7.22 -1.28 -0.28
C GLU A 314 -6.17 -2.31 -0.73
N VAL A 315 -4.90 -1.90 -0.80
CA VAL A 315 -3.75 -2.81 -1.02
C VAL A 315 -2.65 -2.50 -0.02
N VAL A 316 -1.73 -3.44 0.19
CA VAL A 316 -0.61 -3.29 1.14
C VAL A 316 0.75 -3.39 0.47
N GLY A 317 1.73 -2.70 1.03
CA GLY A 317 3.11 -2.68 0.54
C GLY A 317 4.10 -2.76 1.69
N LEU A 318 5.21 -3.48 1.52
CA LEU A 318 6.28 -3.60 2.50
C LEU A 318 7.60 -3.22 1.83
N LEU A 319 8.20 -2.13 2.29
CA LEU A 319 9.53 -1.72 1.85
C LEU A 319 10.55 -2.17 2.89
N ILE A 320 11.54 -2.95 2.46
CA ILE A 320 12.57 -3.51 3.34
C ILE A 320 13.93 -3.00 2.91
N GLU A 321 14.70 -2.44 3.84
CA GLU A 321 16.05 -1.96 3.62
C GLU A 321 16.98 -2.59 4.67
N GLY A 322 17.79 -3.57 4.25
CA GLY A 322 18.51 -4.45 5.16
C GLY A 322 17.54 -5.19 6.07
N ASP A 323 17.66 -4.98 7.38
CA ASP A 323 16.77 -5.56 8.40
C ASP A 323 15.56 -4.66 8.75
N SER A 324 15.54 -3.40 8.31
CA SER A 324 14.47 -2.46 8.62
C SER A 324 13.33 -2.58 7.63
N ALA A 325 12.09 -2.67 8.12
CA ALA A 325 10.89 -2.74 7.31
C ALA A 325 9.94 -1.57 7.59
N VAL A 326 9.29 -1.06 6.53
CA VAL A 326 8.20 -0.10 6.62
C VAL A 326 6.99 -0.65 5.90
N ALA A 327 5.90 -0.82 6.64
CA ALA A 327 4.64 -1.32 6.13
C ALA A 327 3.71 -0.16 5.76
N TYR A 328 3.07 -0.27 4.60
CA TYR A 328 2.12 0.71 4.09
C TYR A 328 0.82 0.04 3.69
N LYS A 329 -0.27 0.80 3.74
CA LYS A 329 -1.47 0.52 2.94
C LYS A 329 -1.75 1.67 1.99
N MET A 330 -2.46 1.38 0.90
CA MET A 330 -2.99 2.39 0.00
C MET A 330 -4.45 2.16 -0.26
N ASP A 331 -5.22 3.25 -0.22
CA ASP A 331 -6.63 3.26 -0.57
C ASP A 331 -6.97 4.44 -1.49
N LEU A 332 -8.19 4.41 -2.05
CA LEU A 332 -8.78 5.51 -2.81
C LEU A 332 -10.20 5.81 -2.31
N VAL A 333 -10.29 6.58 -1.22
CA VAL A 333 -11.59 7.00 -0.65
C VAL A 333 -12.07 8.35 -1.21
N TYR A 334 -11.14 9.25 -1.56
CA TYR A 334 -11.48 10.57 -2.05
C TYR A 334 -10.98 10.80 -3.47
N ASN A 335 -11.70 11.63 -4.21
CA ASN A 335 -11.45 11.85 -5.63
C ASN A 335 -10.00 12.26 -5.91
N GLY A 336 -9.27 11.42 -6.64
CA GLY A 336 -7.88 11.62 -7.03
C GLY A 336 -6.92 11.77 -5.85
N GLN A 337 -7.18 11.12 -4.71
CA GLN A 337 -6.34 11.18 -3.52
C GLN A 337 -6.01 9.75 -3.08
N TYR A 338 -4.97 9.17 -3.68
CA TYR A 338 -4.46 7.86 -3.25
C TYR A 338 -3.71 8.05 -1.94
N ARG A 339 -4.23 7.49 -0.85
CA ARG A 339 -3.68 7.68 0.49
C ARG A 339 -2.70 6.56 0.79
N MET A 340 -1.40 6.79 0.59
CA MET A 340 -0.36 5.85 0.99
C MET A 340 -0.02 6.07 2.46
N ILE A 341 -0.52 5.21 3.35
CA ILE A 341 -0.46 5.39 4.80
C ILE A 341 0.61 4.47 5.37
N GLU A 342 1.57 5.02 6.10
CA GLU A 342 2.53 4.22 6.88
C GLU A 342 1.81 3.60 8.08
N LEU A 343 1.76 2.27 8.12
CA LEU A 343 1.13 1.49 9.19
C LEU A 343 2.10 1.26 10.36
N SER A 344 3.32 0.84 10.05
CA SER A 344 4.32 0.54 11.06
C SER A 344 5.74 0.54 10.49
N ARG A 345 6.71 0.65 11.40
CA ARG A 345 8.13 0.43 11.15
C ARG A 345 8.63 -0.57 12.17
N PHE A 346 9.38 -1.57 11.73
CA PHE A 346 9.90 -2.64 12.58
C PHE A 346 11.16 -3.24 11.96
N HIS A 347 11.85 -4.08 12.72
CA HIS A 347 13.04 -4.79 12.25
C HIS A 347 12.73 -6.28 12.12
N PHE A 348 13.20 -6.89 11.05
CA PHE A 348 13.29 -8.34 10.93
C PHE A 348 14.44 -8.87 11.79
N VAL A 349 14.41 -10.17 12.04
CA VAL A 349 15.51 -10.85 12.73
C VAL A 349 16.77 -10.81 11.86
N ARG A 350 17.91 -10.50 12.49
CA ARG A 350 19.23 -10.58 11.88
C ARG A 350 19.81 -11.96 12.17
N GLU A 351 21.07 -12.19 11.78
CA GLU A 351 21.81 -13.41 12.11
C GLU A 351 22.26 -13.41 13.59
N ASN A 352 21.32 -13.20 14.53
CA ASN A 352 21.58 -13.20 15.96
C ASN A 352 20.42 -13.89 16.70
N VAL A 353 20.74 -14.91 17.50
CA VAL A 353 19.75 -15.65 18.31
C VAL A 353 18.90 -14.74 19.20
N ASN A 354 19.46 -13.62 19.68
CA ASN A 354 18.72 -12.67 20.50
C ASN A 354 17.56 -11.99 19.77
N ASP A 355 17.63 -11.91 18.44
CA ASP A 355 16.57 -11.31 17.64
C ASP A 355 15.30 -12.17 17.58
N ILE A 356 15.32 -13.42 18.07
CA ILE A 356 14.09 -14.23 18.23
C ILE A 356 13.06 -13.49 19.10
N SER A 357 13.50 -12.63 20.01
CA SER A 357 12.63 -11.75 20.80
C SER A 357 11.84 -10.72 19.96
N LEU A 358 12.23 -10.46 18.71
CA LEU A 358 11.51 -9.59 17.78
C LEU A 358 10.35 -10.30 17.07
N VAL A 359 10.35 -11.65 17.03
CA VAL A 359 9.34 -12.45 16.32
C VAL A 359 7.91 -12.07 16.74
N PRO A 360 7.57 -11.95 18.04
CA PRO A 360 6.26 -11.48 18.50
C PRO A 360 5.80 -10.19 17.79
N THR A 361 6.62 -9.15 17.81
CA THR A 361 6.28 -7.85 17.20
C THR A 361 6.15 -7.96 15.68
N ILE A 362 7.01 -8.74 15.02
CA ILE A 362 6.93 -8.96 13.57
C ILE A 362 5.60 -9.66 13.22
N LEU A 363 5.17 -10.65 14.01
CA LEU A 363 3.89 -11.35 13.82
C LEU A 363 2.72 -10.38 13.89
N GLU A 364 2.66 -9.49 14.89
CA GLU A 364 1.60 -8.48 15.00
C GLU A 364 1.51 -7.61 13.75
N LYS A 365 2.66 -7.13 13.25
CA LYS A 365 2.69 -6.19 12.12
C LYS A 365 2.32 -6.88 10.82
N LEU A 366 2.79 -8.11 10.60
CA LEU A 366 2.44 -8.89 9.40
C LEU A 366 1.00 -9.40 9.45
N HIS A 367 0.47 -9.71 10.64
CA HIS A 367 -0.94 -10.07 10.80
C HIS A 367 -1.86 -8.90 10.41
N GLN A 368 -1.53 -7.67 10.81
CA GLN A 368 -2.26 -6.48 10.38
C GLN A 368 -2.35 -6.38 8.84
N LEU A 369 -1.24 -6.66 8.13
CA LEU A 369 -1.23 -6.66 6.65
C LEU A 369 -2.07 -7.81 6.09
N GLN A 370 -1.95 -9.00 6.67
CA GLN A 370 -2.71 -10.18 6.28
C GLN A 370 -4.23 -9.94 6.37
N VAL A 371 -4.72 -9.33 7.45
CA VAL A 371 -6.15 -9.02 7.63
C VAL A 371 -6.65 -8.01 6.58
N ILE A 372 -5.84 -7.01 6.22
CA ILE A 372 -6.20 -6.06 5.15
C ILE A 372 -6.31 -6.80 3.81
N VAL A 373 -5.35 -7.65 3.47
CA VAL A 373 -5.39 -8.46 2.24
C VAL A 373 -6.63 -9.36 2.22
N GLU A 374 -6.92 -10.06 3.32
CA GLU A 374 -8.09 -10.93 3.44
C GLU A 374 -9.40 -10.17 3.24
N GLN A 375 -9.52 -8.99 3.86
CA GLN A 375 -10.70 -8.14 3.71
C GLN A 375 -10.87 -7.67 2.26
N THR A 376 -9.79 -7.22 1.61
CA THR A 376 -9.85 -6.82 0.19
C THR A 376 -10.21 -8.00 -0.70
N MET A 377 -9.65 -9.19 -0.47
CA MET A 377 -10.03 -10.41 -1.20
C MET A 377 -11.52 -10.69 -1.06
N GLY A 378 -12.05 -10.65 0.16
CA GLY A 378 -13.48 -10.85 0.40
C GLY A 378 -14.36 -9.84 -0.34
N ASN A 379 -13.97 -8.56 -0.33
CA ASN A 379 -14.69 -7.53 -1.08
C ASN A 379 -14.59 -7.72 -2.60
N LEU A 380 -13.45 -8.20 -3.10
CA LEU A 380 -13.26 -8.52 -4.51
C LEU A 380 -14.19 -9.65 -4.95
N TYR A 381 -14.24 -10.76 -4.22
CA TYR A 381 -15.16 -11.86 -4.54
C TYR A 381 -16.62 -11.42 -4.51
N LYS A 382 -17.03 -10.63 -3.51
CA LYS A 382 -18.39 -10.06 -3.47
C LYS A 382 -18.70 -9.18 -4.68
N SER A 383 -17.76 -8.35 -5.11
CA SER A 383 -17.95 -7.48 -6.29
C SER A 383 -18.11 -8.24 -7.61
N LEU A 384 -17.70 -9.50 -7.66
CA LEU A 384 -17.89 -10.38 -8.81
C LEU A 384 -19.27 -11.03 -8.82
N GLU A 385 -19.91 -11.15 -7.67
CA GLU A 385 -21.25 -11.73 -7.49
C GLU A 385 -22.35 -10.66 -7.56
N GLU A 386 -22.07 -9.42 -7.15
CA GLU A 386 -23.07 -8.36 -7.01
C GLU A 386 -23.02 -7.31 -8.15
N GLU A 387 -24.17 -7.02 -8.77
CA GLU A 387 -24.27 -5.98 -9.83
C GLU A 387 -24.23 -4.53 -9.29
N ASN A 388 -24.55 -4.33 -8.01
CA ASN A 388 -24.78 -3.01 -7.39
C ASN A 388 -23.59 -2.50 -6.56
N CYS A 389 -22.40 -2.48 -7.16
CA CYS A 389 -21.20 -1.98 -6.51
C CYS A 389 -20.96 -0.48 -6.73
N VAL A 390 -20.27 0.16 -5.77
CA VAL A 390 -19.89 1.58 -5.84
C VAL A 390 -18.86 1.80 -6.96
N ASP A 391 -19.20 2.64 -7.94
CA ASP A 391 -18.30 2.99 -9.04
C ASP A 391 -17.38 4.16 -8.67
N LEU A 392 -16.13 3.83 -8.33
CA LEU A 392 -15.07 4.80 -8.00
C LEU A 392 -14.21 5.17 -9.22
N THR A 393 -14.56 4.77 -10.45
CA THR A 393 -13.71 4.98 -11.64
C THR A 393 -13.39 6.46 -11.88
N SER A 394 -14.34 7.35 -11.59
CA SER A 394 -14.12 8.80 -11.71
C SER A 394 -13.09 9.37 -10.72
N TYR A 395 -12.73 8.62 -9.68
CA TYR A 395 -11.76 9.00 -8.65
C TYR A 395 -10.35 8.62 -9.10
N ALA A 396 -10.22 7.59 -9.94
CA ALA A 396 -8.95 7.08 -10.40
C ALA A 396 -8.19 8.11 -11.25
N ARG A 397 -6.86 8.07 -11.17
CA ARG A 397 -5.93 8.88 -11.97
C ARG A 397 -4.84 7.96 -12.51
N ILE A 398 -4.31 8.37 -13.66
CA ILE A 398 -3.15 7.73 -14.28
C ILE A 398 -1.91 8.23 -13.54
N ALA A 399 -1.01 7.30 -13.21
CA ALA A 399 0.29 7.64 -12.65
C ALA A 399 1.07 8.56 -13.60
N CYS A 400 1.79 9.54 -13.05
CA CYS A 400 2.69 10.33 -13.87
C CYS A 400 3.87 9.46 -14.30
N GLU A 401 4.15 9.42 -15.61
CA GLU A 401 5.41 8.89 -16.13
C GLU A 401 6.59 9.64 -15.48
N SER A 402 7.73 8.96 -15.30
CA SER A 402 8.88 9.56 -14.63
C SER A 402 9.28 10.88 -15.30
N PRO A 403 9.20 12.03 -14.61
CA PRO A 403 9.44 13.34 -15.22
C PRO A 403 10.90 13.52 -15.68
N LEU A 404 11.80 12.64 -15.25
CA LEU A 404 13.23 12.67 -15.59
C LEU A 404 13.59 11.82 -16.81
N ALA A 405 12.63 11.10 -17.40
CA ALA A 405 12.84 10.32 -18.64
C ALA A 405 12.94 11.18 -19.91
N MET A 406 12.95 12.52 -19.81
CA MET A 406 13.39 13.35 -20.92
C MET A 406 14.87 13.08 -21.18
N LYS A 407 15.13 12.19 -22.14
CA LYS A 407 16.44 11.89 -22.71
C LYS A 407 17.28 13.16 -22.73
N LYS A 408 18.49 13.08 -22.15
CA LYS A 408 19.60 13.93 -22.59
C LYS A 408 19.75 13.70 -24.10
N PHE A 409 19.00 14.42 -24.91
CA PHE A 409 19.39 14.67 -26.29
C PHE A 409 20.72 15.40 -26.13
N LYS A 410 21.80 14.63 -26.31
CA LYS A 410 23.11 15.21 -26.56
C LYS A 410 22.87 16.22 -27.68
N SER A 411 23.07 17.49 -27.38
CA SER A 411 23.31 18.49 -28.40
C SER A 411 24.55 18.00 -29.15
N GLU A 412 24.34 17.24 -30.23
CA GLU A 412 25.37 17.06 -31.24
C GLU A 412 25.62 18.46 -31.80
N ASN A 413 26.76 19.02 -31.39
CA ASN A 413 27.27 20.28 -31.91
C ASN A 413 27.34 20.17 -33.44
N LYS A 414 26.61 21.06 -34.11
CA LYS A 414 26.93 21.51 -35.47
C LYS A 414 28.04 22.53 -35.43
#